data_AF-A0AAD9NLA2-F1
#
_entry.id   AF-A0AAD9NLA2-F1
#
_cell.length_a   1.000
_cell.length_b   1.000
_cell.length_c   1.000
_cell.angle_alpha   90.00
_cell.angle_beta   90.00
_cell.angle_gamma   90.00
#
_symmetry.space_group_name_H-M   'P 1'
#
loop_
_entity.id
_entity.type
_entity.pdbx_description
1 polymer ?
#
loop_
_entity_poly.entity_id
_entity_poly.type
_entity_poly.pdbx_seq_one_letter_code
_entity_poly.pdbx_strand_id
1 'polypeptide(L)'
;MHTYIHTYIHTYIHTYIHIYIHTYIHTYIHTYIHTYIHTYIHTYIHTYTHTYIHTCMHACIHTYIHTYIHTYIHTYIHTYIHTYIHTYIHTYIHTYIHTYIHTYIHTYIHTYIHTYIHTYIHTYIHTYIHTYIHTYIHTYIHTYIHTYTYTYIHTYNILFNESTLVVDYYLKYYEVM
;
A
#
# COMPACT_ATOMS: atom_id res chain seq x y z
N MET A 1 71.02 -68.98 77.10
CA MET A 1 69.60 -69.38 76.92
C MET A 1 68.63 -68.22 77.15
N HIS A 2 68.73 -67.51 78.28
CA HIS A 2 67.88 -66.36 78.61
C HIS A 2 67.93 -65.22 77.56
N THR A 3 69.11 -64.89 77.05
CA THR A 3 69.29 -63.86 76.01
C THR A 3 68.65 -64.23 74.68
N TYR A 4 68.74 -65.51 74.26
CA TYR A 4 68.15 -66.00 73.01
C TYR A 4 66.62 -66.01 73.05
N ILE A 5 66.05 -66.46 74.16
CA ILE A 5 64.60 -66.41 74.41
C ILE A 5 64.11 -64.97 74.42
N HIS A 6 64.83 -64.08 75.11
CA HIS A 6 64.48 -62.66 75.16
C HIS A 6 64.54 -62.01 73.77
N THR A 7 65.60 -62.24 72.99
CA THR A 7 65.70 -61.69 71.63
C THR A 7 64.64 -62.24 70.70
N TYR A 8 64.33 -63.54 70.77
CA TYR A 8 63.32 -64.16 69.92
C TYR A 8 61.91 -63.66 70.24
N ILE A 9 61.56 -63.59 71.54
CA ILE A 9 60.27 -63.04 71.97
C ILE A 9 60.17 -61.57 71.59
N HIS A 10 61.23 -60.79 71.83
CA HIS A 10 61.25 -59.37 71.49
C HIS A 10 61.12 -59.16 69.98
N THR A 11 61.86 -59.87 69.13
CA THR A 11 61.77 -59.69 67.68
C THR A 11 60.45 -60.21 67.13
N TYR A 12 59.93 -61.35 67.61
CA TYR A 12 58.65 -61.88 67.16
C TYR A 12 57.48 -60.96 67.54
N ILE A 13 57.42 -60.55 68.82
CA ILE A 13 56.38 -59.62 69.29
C ILE A 13 56.52 -58.28 68.57
N HIS A 14 57.73 -57.73 68.48
CA HIS A 14 57.95 -56.45 67.84
C HIS A 14 57.59 -56.49 66.35
N THR A 15 58.02 -57.50 65.60
CA THR A 15 57.71 -57.61 64.16
C THR A 15 56.23 -57.90 63.92
N TYR A 16 55.61 -58.79 64.69
CA TYR A 16 54.19 -59.09 64.55
C TYR A 16 53.32 -57.88 64.89
N ILE A 17 53.57 -57.23 66.03
CA ILE A 17 52.83 -56.04 66.44
C ILE A 17 53.09 -54.89 65.46
N HIS A 18 54.36 -54.66 65.09
CA HIS A 18 54.69 -53.58 64.16
C HIS A 18 54.04 -53.81 62.80
N ILE A 19 54.13 -55.01 62.22
CA ILE A 19 53.55 -55.28 60.90
C ILE A 19 52.03 -55.20 60.97
N TYR A 20 51.40 -55.80 61.99
CA TYR A 20 49.94 -55.77 62.11
C TYR A 20 49.41 -54.35 62.32
N ILE A 21 49.99 -53.60 63.27
CA ILE A 21 49.60 -52.21 63.53
C ILE A 21 49.90 -51.34 62.31
N HIS A 22 51.09 -51.44 61.74
CA HIS A 22 51.46 -50.63 60.58
C HIS A 22 50.57 -50.93 59.39
N THR A 23 50.34 -52.19 59.03
CA THR A 23 49.50 -52.54 57.88
C THR A 23 48.04 -52.19 58.13
N TYR A 24 47.49 -52.45 59.32
CA TYR A 24 46.10 -52.11 59.64
C TYR A 24 45.89 -50.60 59.65
N ILE A 25 46.74 -49.85 60.35
CA ILE A 25 46.64 -48.38 60.40
C ILE A 25 46.87 -47.80 59.02
N HIS A 26 47.93 -48.21 58.32
CA HIS A 26 48.23 -47.68 57.00
C HIS A 26 47.10 -47.99 56.01
N THR A 27 46.61 -49.23 55.94
CA THR A 27 45.54 -49.58 55.00
C THR A 27 44.24 -48.89 55.37
N TYR A 28 43.85 -48.88 56.64
CA TYR A 28 42.61 -48.23 57.08
C TYR A 28 42.66 -46.72 56.86
N ILE A 29 43.71 -46.05 57.32
CA ILE A 29 43.87 -44.60 57.14
C ILE A 29 44.00 -44.27 55.67
N HIS A 30 44.86 -44.95 54.92
CA HIS A 30 45.06 -44.67 53.50
C HIS A 30 43.79 -44.92 52.71
N THR A 31 43.11 -46.05 52.88
CA THR A 31 41.87 -46.32 52.13
C THR A 31 40.75 -45.40 52.55
N TYR A 32 40.53 -45.17 53.84
CA TYR A 32 39.47 -44.28 54.31
C TYR A 32 39.70 -42.84 53.87
N ILE A 33 40.89 -42.29 54.14
CA ILE A 33 41.21 -40.91 53.75
C ILE A 33 41.22 -40.77 52.24
N HIS A 34 41.90 -41.66 51.51
CA HIS A 34 41.97 -41.55 50.06
C HIS A 34 40.59 -41.73 49.44
N THR A 35 39.79 -42.72 49.83
CA THR A 35 38.46 -42.92 49.23
C THR A 35 37.53 -41.79 49.61
N TYR A 36 37.47 -41.37 50.88
CA TYR A 36 36.59 -40.30 51.32
C TYR A 36 36.98 -38.97 50.68
N ILE A 37 38.24 -38.56 50.75
CA ILE A 37 38.69 -37.29 50.16
C ILE A 37 38.55 -37.35 48.64
N HIS A 38 39.00 -38.41 47.98
CA HIS A 38 38.93 -38.49 46.53
C HIS A 38 37.48 -38.51 46.06
N THR A 39 36.61 -39.34 46.65
CA THR A 39 35.19 -39.40 46.24
C THR A 39 34.48 -38.10 46.56
N TYR A 40 34.67 -37.52 47.75
CA TYR A 40 34.01 -36.28 48.13
C TYR A 40 34.46 -35.11 47.26
N ILE A 41 35.78 -34.91 47.10
CA ILE A 41 36.31 -33.82 46.28
C ILE A 41 35.95 -34.03 44.83
N HIS A 42 36.16 -35.24 44.29
CA HIS A 42 35.85 -35.51 42.89
C HIS A 42 34.36 -35.36 42.63
N THR A 43 33.48 -35.95 43.45
CA THR A 43 32.03 -35.81 43.23
C THR A 43 31.58 -34.37 43.42
N TYR A 44 31.99 -33.69 44.48
CA TYR A 44 31.57 -32.31 44.73
C TYR A 44 32.05 -31.37 43.64
N ILE A 45 33.35 -31.38 43.32
CA ILE A 45 33.90 -30.51 42.28
C ILE A 45 33.30 -30.90 40.93
N HIS A 46 33.36 -32.16 40.52
CA HIS A 46 32.86 -32.58 39.21
C HIS A 46 31.37 -32.30 39.06
N THR A 47 30.54 -32.67 40.04
CA THR A 47 29.10 -32.40 39.94
C THR A 47 28.82 -30.92 39.98
N TYR A 48 29.42 -30.15 40.88
CA TYR A 48 29.18 -28.71 40.98
C TYR A 48 29.63 -27.99 39.72
N THR A 49 30.88 -28.19 39.27
CA THR A 49 31.39 -27.52 38.07
C THR A 49 30.64 -27.96 36.84
N HIS A 50 30.41 -29.27 36.66
CA HIS A 50 29.73 -29.75 35.47
C HIS A 50 28.27 -29.32 35.46
N THR A 51 27.53 -29.48 36.56
CA THR A 51 26.11 -29.07 36.57
C THR A 51 25.98 -27.57 36.47
N TYR A 52 26.76 -26.79 37.21
CA TYR A 52 26.68 -25.32 37.18
C TYR A 52 27.07 -24.77 35.81
N ILE A 53 28.22 -25.17 35.27
CA ILE A 53 28.69 -24.68 33.97
C ILE A 53 27.72 -25.13 32.88
N HIS A 54 27.32 -26.40 32.86
CA HIS A 54 26.42 -26.91 31.84
C HIS A 54 25.04 -26.23 31.91
N THR A 55 24.43 -26.14 33.08
CA THR A 55 23.11 -25.51 33.22
C THR A 55 23.16 -24.02 32.97
N CYS A 56 24.19 -23.31 33.44
CA CYS A 56 24.34 -21.88 33.23
C CYS A 56 24.62 -21.56 31.76
N MET A 57 25.57 -22.27 31.12
CA MET A 57 25.81 -22.10 29.68
C MET A 57 24.60 -22.47 28.86
N HIS A 58 23.96 -23.61 29.13
CA HIS A 58 22.78 -24.02 28.38
C HIS A 58 21.64 -23.02 28.54
N ALA A 59 21.35 -22.57 29.76
CA ALA A 59 20.33 -21.57 30.01
C ALA A 59 20.66 -20.25 29.30
N CYS A 60 21.89 -19.75 29.42
CA CYS A 60 22.31 -18.48 28.85
C CYS A 60 22.31 -18.52 27.31
N ILE A 61 22.89 -19.56 26.71
CA ILE A 61 22.91 -19.75 25.25
C ILE A 61 21.50 -19.97 24.72
N HIS A 62 20.72 -20.86 25.34
CA HIS A 62 19.38 -21.14 24.87
C HIS A 62 18.48 -19.92 25.00
N THR A 63 18.51 -19.21 26.13
CA THR A 63 17.72 -17.97 26.29
C THR A 63 18.18 -16.90 25.32
N TYR A 64 19.49 -16.65 25.19
CA TYR A 64 20.00 -15.65 24.25
C TYR A 64 19.63 -15.97 22.81
N ILE A 65 19.95 -17.18 22.33
CA ILE A 65 19.67 -17.59 20.96
C ILE A 65 18.16 -17.61 20.71
N HIS A 66 17.37 -18.24 21.59
CA HIS A 66 15.93 -18.33 21.38
C HIS A 66 15.29 -16.94 21.44
N THR A 67 15.60 -16.11 22.44
CA THR A 67 14.99 -14.77 22.53
C THR A 67 15.46 -13.88 21.40
N TYR A 68 16.75 -13.86 21.07
CA TYR A 68 17.27 -13.00 20.01
C TYR A 68 16.76 -13.43 18.64
N ILE A 69 16.88 -14.71 18.29
CA ILE A 69 16.42 -15.21 16.99
C ILE A 69 14.91 -15.09 16.89
N HIS A 70 14.16 -15.55 17.90
CA HIS A 70 12.70 -15.48 17.85
C HIS A 70 12.22 -14.03 17.81
N THR A 71 12.72 -13.15 18.68
CA THR A 71 12.28 -11.75 18.65
C THR A 71 12.69 -11.10 17.35
N TYR A 72 13.96 -11.19 16.94
CA TYR A 72 14.43 -10.55 15.71
C TYR A 72 13.69 -11.05 14.47
N ILE A 73 13.60 -12.37 14.27
CA ILE A 73 12.91 -12.94 13.11
C ILE A 73 11.42 -12.61 13.17
N HIS A 74 10.76 -12.84 14.31
CA HIS A 74 9.33 -12.56 14.43
C HIS A 74 9.05 -11.07 14.22
N THR A 75 9.77 -10.17 14.89
CA THR A 75 9.55 -8.74 14.73
C THR A 75 9.88 -8.32 13.31
N TYR A 76 11.03 -8.70 12.75
CA TYR A 76 11.43 -8.26 11.42
C TYR A 76 10.47 -8.77 10.35
N ILE A 77 10.16 -10.07 10.35
CA ILE A 77 9.24 -10.66 9.37
C ILE A 77 7.84 -10.07 9.56
N HIS A 78 7.33 -10.05 10.79
CA HIS A 78 5.98 -9.53 11.03
C HIS A 78 5.89 -8.06 10.66
N THR A 79 6.81 -7.21 11.12
CA THR A 79 6.77 -5.78 10.80
C THR A 79 6.97 -5.58 9.32
N TYR A 80 7.99 -6.17 8.70
CA TYR A 80 8.28 -5.95 7.29
C TYR A 80 7.14 -6.42 6.40
N ILE A 81 6.67 -7.66 6.58
CA ILE A 81 5.57 -8.21 5.79
C ILE A 81 4.29 -7.42 6.05
N HIS A 82 3.94 -7.18 7.31
CA HIS A 82 2.71 -6.45 7.62
C HIS A 82 2.78 -5.03 7.07
N THR A 83 3.86 -4.28 7.30
CA THR A 83 3.98 -2.92 6.78
C THR A 83 3.99 -2.92 5.27
N TYR A 84 4.80 -3.77 4.63
CA TYR A 84 4.92 -3.77 3.17
C TYR A 84 3.61 -4.16 2.50
N ILE A 85 2.97 -5.25 2.94
CA ILE A 85 1.69 -5.69 2.40
C ILE A 85 0.62 -4.64 2.68
N HIS A 86 0.51 -4.15 3.91
CA HIS A 86 -0.50 -3.16 4.25
C HIS A 86 -0.29 -1.87 3.45
N THR A 87 0.92 -1.33 3.39
CA THR A 87 1.20 -0.11 2.63
C THR A 87 0.96 -0.36 1.15
N TYR A 88 1.51 -1.43 0.57
CA TYR A 88 1.40 -1.69 -0.87
C TYR A 88 -0.06 -1.89 -1.27
N ILE A 89 -0.79 -2.78 -0.58
CA ILE A 89 -2.19 -3.04 -0.86
C ILE A 89 -3.02 -1.77 -0.64
N HIS A 90 -2.85 -1.09 0.49
CA HIS A 90 -3.62 0.12 0.77
C HIS A 90 -3.32 1.21 -0.26
N THR A 91 -2.05 1.48 -0.57
CA THR A 91 -1.69 2.51 -1.56
C THR A 91 -2.16 2.10 -2.94
N TYR A 92 -1.96 0.86 -3.36
CA TYR A 92 -2.33 0.41 -4.69
C TYR A 92 -3.85 0.41 -4.86
N ILE A 93 -4.59 -0.19 -3.94
CA ILE A 93 -6.06 -0.21 -4.00
C ILE A 93 -6.60 1.21 -3.89
N HIS A 94 -6.15 2.00 -2.92
CA HIS A 94 -6.67 3.35 -2.75
C HIS A 94 -6.35 4.22 -3.96
N THR A 95 -5.11 4.22 -4.46
CA THR A 95 -4.75 5.02 -5.63
C THR A 95 -5.44 4.52 -6.88
N TYR A 96 -5.46 3.21 -7.14
CA TYR A 96 -6.12 2.65 -8.32
C TYR A 96 -7.63 2.91 -8.29
N ILE A 97 -8.31 2.59 -7.21
CA ILE A 97 -9.76 2.82 -7.09
C ILE A 97 -10.06 4.32 -7.14
N HIS A 98 -9.36 5.14 -6.36
CA HIS A 98 -9.62 6.57 -6.34
C HIS A 98 -9.33 7.18 -7.71
N THR A 99 -8.18 6.90 -8.33
CA THR A 99 -7.88 7.46 -9.65
C THR A 99 -8.83 6.93 -10.71
N TYR A 100 -9.09 5.62 -10.77
CA TYR A 100 -10.00 5.05 -11.76
C TYR A 100 -11.42 5.57 -11.60
N ILE A 101 -12.00 5.50 -10.40
CA ILE A 101 -13.37 5.98 -10.15
C ILE A 101 -13.43 7.49 -10.36
N HIS A 102 -12.52 8.25 -9.77
CA HIS A 102 -12.56 9.71 -9.90
C HIS A 102 -12.36 10.12 -11.35
N THR A 103 -11.35 9.60 -12.06
CA THR A 103 -11.14 9.96 -13.46
C THR A 103 -12.28 9.48 -14.33
N TYR A 104 -12.73 8.24 -14.22
CA TYR A 104 -13.80 7.71 -15.06
C TYR A 104 -15.11 8.45 -14.80
N ILE A 105 -15.56 8.57 -13.55
CA ILE A 105 -16.81 9.26 -13.23
C ILE A 105 -16.69 10.74 -13.57
N HIS A 106 -15.62 11.42 -13.15
CA HIS A 106 -15.49 12.85 -13.42
C HIS A 106 -15.40 13.12 -14.91
N THR A 107 -14.55 12.41 -15.65
CA THR A 107 -14.45 12.61 -17.11
C THR A 107 -15.74 12.21 -17.81
N TYR A 108 -16.34 11.06 -17.50
CA TYR A 108 -17.57 10.63 -18.16
C TYR A 108 -18.72 11.59 -17.87
N ILE A 109 -18.98 11.93 -16.61
CA ILE A 109 -20.06 12.84 -16.24
C ILE A 109 -19.77 14.24 -16.79
N HIS A 110 -18.57 14.77 -16.58
CA HIS A 110 -18.24 16.12 -17.04
C HIS A 110 -18.31 16.19 -18.56
N THR A 111 -17.68 15.26 -19.30
CA THR A 111 -17.72 15.27 -20.76
C THR A 111 -19.14 15.03 -21.27
N TYR A 112 -19.87 14.05 -20.76
CA TYR A 112 -21.22 13.76 -21.21
C TYR A 112 -22.17 14.91 -20.93
N ILE A 113 -22.22 15.40 -19.69
CA ILE A 113 -23.11 16.52 -19.33
C ILE A 113 -22.69 17.79 -20.06
N HIS A 114 -21.40 18.14 -20.04
CA HIS A 114 -20.94 19.35 -20.71
C HIS A 114 -21.17 19.27 -22.22
N THR A 115 -20.80 18.17 -22.88
CA THR A 115 -21.02 18.05 -24.32
C THR A 115 -22.50 18.00 -24.64
N TYR A 116 -23.30 17.20 -23.95
CA TYR A 116 -24.74 17.10 -24.21
C TYR A 116 -25.45 18.43 -23.96
N ILE A 117 -25.27 19.04 -22.80
CA ILE A 117 -25.93 20.32 -22.48
C ILE A 117 -25.41 21.41 -23.41
N HIS A 118 -24.10 21.55 -23.57
CA HIS A 118 -23.54 22.61 -24.41
C HIS A 118 -23.95 22.41 -25.86
N THR A 119 -23.82 21.21 -26.43
CA THR A 119 -24.22 20.98 -27.83
C THR A 119 -25.72 21.12 -27.99
N TYR A 120 -26.54 20.49 -27.14
CA TYR A 120 -27.99 20.56 -27.27
C TYR A 120 -28.50 21.98 -27.09
N ILE A 121 -28.14 22.67 -26.00
CA ILE A 121 -28.60 24.04 -25.76
C ILE A 121 -28.02 24.99 -26.80
N HIS A 122 -26.72 24.94 -27.08
CA HIS A 122 -26.13 25.84 -28.05
C HIS A 122 -26.71 25.59 -29.44
N THR A 123 -26.76 24.35 -29.91
CA THR A 123 -27.32 24.06 -31.25
C THR A 123 -28.79 24.39 -31.29
N TYR A 124 -29.60 23.99 -30.31
CA TYR A 124 -31.03 24.27 -30.32
C TYR A 124 -31.31 25.76 -30.26
N ILE A 125 -30.73 26.49 -29.30
CA ILE A 125 -30.94 27.93 -29.18
C ILE A 125 -30.38 28.65 -30.39
N HIS A 126 -29.15 28.35 -30.81
CA HIS A 126 -28.54 29.04 -31.95
C HIS A 126 -29.30 28.73 -33.23
N THR A 127 -29.61 27.46 -33.52
CA THR A 127 -30.36 27.12 -34.74
C THR A 127 -31.77 27.67 -34.68
N TYR A 128 -32.50 27.54 -33.58
CA TYR A 128 -33.87 28.04 -33.46
C TYR A 128 -33.91 29.57 -33.57
N ILE A 129 -33.10 30.29 -32.77
CA ILE A 129 -33.07 31.75 -32.81
C ILE A 129 -32.56 32.23 -34.17
N HIS A 130 -31.44 31.68 -34.66
CA HIS A 130 -30.89 32.12 -35.93
C HIS A 130 -31.85 31.81 -37.08
N THR A 131 -32.40 30.60 -37.17
CA THR A 131 -33.35 30.26 -38.25
C THR A 131 -34.62 31.06 -38.11
N TYR A 132 -35.22 31.17 -36.93
CA TYR A 132 -36.46 31.91 -36.73
C TYR A 132 -36.27 33.40 -37.01
N ILE A 133 -35.27 34.04 -36.40
CA ILE A 133 -35.01 35.47 -36.63
C ILE A 133 -34.60 35.70 -38.08
N HIS A 134 -33.65 34.93 -38.61
CA HIS A 134 -33.20 35.14 -39.98
C HIS A 134 -34.32 34.87 -40.98
N THR A 135 -35.04 33.76 -40.87
CA THR A 135 -36.14 33.48 -41.81
C THR A 135 -37.27 34.48 -41.64
N TYR A 136 -37.72 34.78 -40.42
CA TYR A 136 -38.82 35.70 -40.20
C TYR A 136 -38.47 37.11 -40.65
N ILE A 137 -37.34 37.67 -40.20
CA ILE A 137 -36.93 39.02 -40.58
C ILE A 137 -36.60 39.07 -42.07
N HIS A 138 -35.81 38.13 -42.59
CA HIS A 138 -35.46 38.16 -44.01
C HIS A 138 -36.69 37.97 -44.89
N THR A 139 -37.55 36.99 -44.61
CA THR A 139 -38.75 36.79 -45.44
C THR A 139 -39.71 37.95 -45.27
N TYR A 140 -39.97 38.44 -44.07
CA TYR A 140 -40.88 39.56 -43.85
C TYR A 140 -40.37 40.85 -44.52
N ILE A 141 -39.11 41.24 -44.27
CA ILE A 141 -38.53 42.45 -44.88
C ILE A 141 -38.43 42.27 -46.39
N HIS A 142 -37.90 41.15 -46.88
CA HIS A 142 -37.74 40.94 -48.32
C HIS A 142 -39.09 40.90 -49.02
N THR A 143 -40.07 40.15 -48.50
CA THR A 143 -41.41 40.09 -49.12
C THR A 143 -42.12 41.42 -49.02
N TYR A 144 -42.10 42.09 -47.87
CA TYR A 144 -42.77 43.38 -47.69
C TYR A 144 -42.16 44.45 -48.57
N ILE A 145 -40.83 44.63 -48.55
CA ILE A 145 -40.16 45.61 -49.39
C ILE A 145 -40.35 45.23 -50.86
N HIS A 146 -40.06 44.01 -51.27
CA HIS A 146 -40.16 43.60 -52.67
C HIS A 146 -41.58 43.75 -53.20
N THR A 147 -42.59 43.27 -52.47
CA THR A 147 -43.99 43.41 -52.89
C THR A 147 -44.43 44.86 -52.90
N TYR A 148 -44.11 45.65 -51.87
CA TYR A 148 -44.47 47.05 -51.82
C TYR A 148 -43.79 47.86 -52.93
N THR A 149 -42.47 47.72 -53.13
CA THR A 149 -41.76 48.42 -54.21
C THR A 149 -42.21 47.95 -55.58
N TYR A 150 -42.36 46.64 -55.79
CA TYR A 150 -42.78 46.09 -57.07
C TYR A 150 -44.20 46.54 -57.41
N THR A 151 -45.15 46.39 -56.49
CA THR A 151 -46.54 46.83 -56.70
C THR A 151 -46.60 48.33 -56.89
N TYR A 152 -45.95 49.12 -56.04
CA TYR A 152 -45.95 50.58 -56.16
C TYR A 152 -45.40 51.04 -57.50
N ILE A 153 -44.23 50.55 -57.92
CA ILE A 153 -43.61 50.92 -59.21
C ILE A 153 -44.46 50.43 -60.37
N HIS A 154 -44.96 49.19 -60.33
CA HIS A 154 -45.76 48.62 -61.40
C HIS A 154 -47.10 49.35 -61.56
N THR A 155 -47.81 49.61 -60.47
CA THR A 155 -49.07 50.35 -60.49
C THR A 155 -48.86 51.81 -60.90
N TYR A 156 -47.79 52.46 -60.44
CA TYR A 156 -47.45 53.81 -60.85
C TYR A 156 -47.13 53.89 -62.36
N ASN A 157 -46.35 52.93 -62.88
CA ASN A 157 -46.04 52.87 -64.31
C ASN A 157 -47.27 52.59 -65.18
N ILE A 158 -48.20 51.74 -64.74
CA ILE A 158 -49.48 51.52 -65.44
C ILE A 158 -50.30 52.81 -65.48
N LEU A 159 -50.49 53.46 -64.33
CA LEU A 159 -51.26 54.70 -64.24
C LEU A 159 -50.62 55.82 -65.07
N PHE A 160 -49.29 55.93 -65.04
CA PHE A 160 -48.56 56.89 -65.85
C PHE A 160 -48.75 56.61 -67.35
N ASN A 161 -48.57 55.36 -67.80
CA ASN A 161 -48.77 54.99 -69.21
C ASN A 161 -50.21 55.21 -69.69
N GLU A 162 -51.21 54.86 -68.88
CA GLU A 162 -52.62 55.14 -69.21
C GLU A 162 -52.86 56.65 -69.32
N SER A 163 -52.33 57.44 -68.39
CA SER A 163 -52.47 58.90 -68.43
C SER A 163 -51.82 59.51 -69.69
N THR A 164 -50.64 59.03 -70.09
CA THR A 164 -49.97 59.50 -71.32
C THR A 164 -50.74 59.10 -72.58
N LEU A 165 -51.29 57.88 -72.64
CA LEU A 165 -52.09 57.43 -73.78
C LEU A 165 -53.39 58.24 -73.93
N VAL A 166 -54.03 58.60 -72.81
CA VAL A 166 -55.21 59.48 -72.81
C VAL A 166 -54.84 60.88 -73.31
N VAL A 167 -53.74 61.46 -72.83
CA VAL A 167 -53.27 62.78 -73.29
C VAL A 167 -52.93 62.76 -74.78
N ASP A 168 -52.24 61.74 -75.27
CA ASP A 168 -51.92 61.56 -76.70
C ASP A 168 -53.19 61.40 -77.55
N TYR A 169 -54.19 60.66 -77.06
CA TYR A 169 -55.49 60.52 -77.73
C TYR A 169 -56.21 61.86 -77.86
N TYR A 170 -56.26 62.66 -76.79
CA TYR A 170 -56.88 63.99 -76.82
C TYR A 170 -56.11 64.95 -77.73
N LEU A 171 -54.77 64.97 -77.68
CA LEU A 171 -53.95 65.80 -78.57
C LEU A 171 -54.22 65.45 -80.05
N LYS A 172 -54.25 64.15 -80.38
CA LYS A 172 -54.54 63.69 -81.74
C LYS A 172 -55.97 63.99 -82.19
N TYR A 173 -56.95 63.97 -81.28
CA TYR A 173 -58.32 64.37 -81.58
C TYR A 173 -58.41 65.86 -81.94
N TYR A 174 -57.66 66.72 -81.23
CA TYR A 174 -57.62 68.16 -81.51
C TYR A 174 -56.80 68.52 -82.76
N GLU A 175 -55.76 67.75 -83.13
CA GLU A 175 -55.01 67.99 -84.38
C GLU A 175 -55.78 67.62 -85.66
N VAL A 176 -56.82 66.80 -85.55
CA VAL A 176 -57.64 66.32 -86.69
C VAL A 176 -58.92 67.14 -86.89
N MET A 177 -59.19 68.10 -86.00
CA MET A 177 -60.27 69.09 -86.16
C MET A 177 -59.74 70.41 -86.74
#